data_AF-A0A447TVK1-F1
#
_entry.id   AF-A0A447TVK1-F1
#
_cell.length_a   1.000
_cell.length_b   1.000
_cell.length_c   1.000
_cell.angle_alpha   90.00
_cell.angle_beta   90.00
_cell.angle_gamma   90.00
#
_symmetry.space_group_name_H-M   'P 1'
#
loop_
_entity.id
_entity.type
_entity.pdbx_description
1 polymer ?
#
loop_
_entity_poly.entity_id
_entity_poly.type
_entity_poly.pdbx_seq_one_letter_code
_entity_poly.pdbx_strand_id
1 'polypeptide(L)'
;MTISAFHCPSSFYSSEAYASQINRWISETPREQPIFAWLAFTAPHDPLQAPDEWISRFKSQYEQGYANVYRQRIARLKKLGFLRDDIPLPGLELDKEWQAMTPEQQKYTAKVMQVYAAMIANMDAQIGTVIETLKKTGRDKNTILVFLSDNGVNPAEGFHYESEPDFWKQFDNRYENIGRKNSFISYGPHWADVSNAPYGRYHKTTSGQGGN
;
A
#
# COMPACT_ATOMS: atom_id res chain seq x y z
N MET A 1 -35.61 -14.85 -6.32
CA MET A 1 -34.54 -14.14 -7.04
C MET A 1 -33.23 -14.84 -6.73
N THR A 2 -32.74 -15.67 -7.63
CA THR A 2 -31.40 -16.24 -7.56
C THR A 2 -30.40 -15.15 -7.87
N ILE A 3 -29.58 -14.76 -6.90
CA ILE A 3 -28.46 -13.84 -7.13
C ILE A 3 -27.50 -14.57 -8.06
N SER A 4 -27.39 -14.10 -9.30
CA SER A 4 -26.37 -14.56 -10.24
C SER A 4 -25.00 -14.34 -9.60
N ALA A 5 -24.18 -15.38 -9.51
CA ALA A 5 -22.82 -15.28 -9.03
C ALA A 5 -22.08 -14.23 -9.88
N PHE A 6 -21.63 -13.15 -9.24
CA PHE A 6 -20.82 -12.13 -9.88
C PHE A 6 -19.59 -12.79 -10.52
N HIS A 7 -19.52 -12.78 -11.86
CA HIS A 7 -18.35 -13.24 -12.59
C HIS A 7 -17.25 -12.19 -12.46
N CYS A 8 -16.30 -12.41 -11.57
CA CYS A 8 -15.10 -11.57 -11.47
C CYS A 8 -14.18 -11.88 -12.67
N PRO A 9 -13.87 -10.89 -13.54
CA PRO A 9 -12.96 -11.10 -14.66
C PRO A 9 -11.61 -11.65 -14.19
N SER A 10 -10.96 -12.47 -15.02
CA SER A 10 -9.62 -13.01 -14.71
C SER A 10 -8.56 -11.92 -14.54
N SER A 11 -8.75 -10.77 -15.20
CA SER A 11 -7.90 -9.58 -15.14
C SER A 11 -8.27 -8.58 -14.04
N PHE A 12 -9.23 -8.88 -13.17
CA PHE A 12 -9.65 -7.96 -12.11
C PHE A 12 -8.50 -7.65 -11.14
N TYR A 13 -8.21 -6.37 -10.97
CA TYR A 13 -7.35 -5.83 -9.92
C TYR A 13 -8.05 -4.63 -9.28
N SER A 14 -8.08 -4.55 -7.95
CA SER A 14 -9.00 -3.67 -7.21
C SER A 14 -8.83 -2.20 -7.57
N SER A 15 -7.61 -1.67 -7.49
CA SER A 15 -7.32 -0.25 -7.78
C SER A 15 -7.74 0.14 -9.21
N GLU A 16 -7.45 -0.72 -10.19
CA GLU A 16 -7.81 -0.49 -11.60
C GLU A 16 -9.32 -0.53 -11.81
N ALA A 17 -10.00 -1.49 -11.18
CA ALA A 17 -11.45 -1.61 -11.27
C ALA A 17 -12.18 -0.41 -10.65
N TYR A 18 -11.74 0.04 -9.47
CA TYR A 18 -12.33 1.21 -8.80
C TYR A 18 -12.14 2.49 -9.60
N ALA A 19 -10.93 2.74 -10.11
CA ALA A 19 -10.66 3.92 -10.93
C ALA A 19 -11.38 3.88 -12.28
N SER A 20 -11.43 2.72 -12.94
CA SER A 20 -12.20 2.54 -14.18
C SER A 20 -13.68 2.89 -13.97
N GLN A 21 -14.27 2.41 -12.88
CA GLN A 21 -15.67 2.67 -12.58
C GLN A 21 -15.94 4.15 -12.25
N ILE A 22 -15.08 4.81 -11.46
CA ILE A 22 -15.28 6.24 -11.15
C ILE A 22 -15.06 7.13 -12.38
N ASN A 23 -14.09 6.79 -13.24
CA ASN A 23 -13.85 7.47 -14.52
C ASN A 23 -15.08 7.40 -15.43
N ARG A 24 -15.72 6.23 -15.50
CA ARG A 24 -16.95 6.03 -16.27
C ARG A 24 -18.06 6.95 -15.73
N TRP A 25 -18.31 6.95 -14.43
CA TRP A 25 -19.33 7.81 -13.83
C TRP A 25 -19.06 9.30 -14.05
N ILE A 26 -17.81 9.76 -13.91
CA ILE A 26 -17.43 11.15 -14.18
C ILE A 26 -17.70 11.52 -15.64
N SER A 27 -17.35 10.62 -16.58
CA SER A 27 -17.50 10.85 -18.02
C SER A 27 -18.95 10.84 -18.47
N GLU A 28 -19.79 10.00 -17.87
CA GLU A 28 -21.23 9.89 -18.17
C GLU A 28 -22.06 11.03 -17.54
N THR A 29 -21.53 11.71 -16.52
CA THR A 29 -22.26 12.79 -15.83
C THR A 29 -22.22 14.10 -16.64
N PRO A 30 -23.38 14.70 -16.99
CA PRO A 30 -23.45 15.96 -17.73
C PRO A 30 -22.60 17.07 -17.11
N ARG A 31 -21.92 17.86 -17.94
CA ARG A 31 -20.90 18.84 -17.51
C ARG A 31 -21.45 19.84 -16.48
N GLU A 32 -22.70 20.23 -16.63
CA GLU A 32 -23.37 21.26 -15.83
C GLU A 32 -23.76 20.75 -14.44
N GLN A 33 -23.75 19.43 -14.22
CA GLN A 33 -24.06 18.83 -12.93
C GLN A 33 -22.79 18.68 -12.08
N PRO A 34 -22.81 19.11 -10.79
CA PRO A 34 -21.71 18.88 -9.87
C PRO A 34 -21.62 17.39 -9.50
N ILE A 35 -20.41 16.95 -9.13
CA ILE A 35 -20.14 15.57 -8.74
C ILE A 35 -19.56 15.56 -7.33
N PHE A 36 -20.10 14.72 -6.46
CA PHE A 36 -19.41 14.24 -5.28
C PHE A 36 -18.88 12.83 -5.58
N ALA A 37 -17.56 12.68 -5.60
CA ALA A 37 -16.90 11.43 -5.98
C ALA A 37 -16.12 10.89 -4.77
N TRP A 38 -16.47 9.68 -4.31
CA TRP A 38 -15.79 9.00 -3.21
C TRP A 38 -15.03 7.78 -3.74
N LEU A 39 -13.70 7.88 -3.81
CA LEU A 39 -12.83 6.81 -4.28
C LEU A 39 -12.06 6.21 -3.11
N ALA A 40 -12.65 5.21 -2.47
CA ALA A 40 -12.01 4.45 -1.40
C ALA A 40 -11.30 3.22 -1.97
N PHE A 41 -9.98 3.33 -2.15
CA PHE A 41 -9.15 2.19 -2.51
C PHE A 41 -9.06 1.19 -1.35
N THR A 42 -8.87 -0.08 -1.69
CA THR A 42 -8.47 -1.12 -0.72
C THR A 42 -6.95 -1.26 -0.64
N ALA A 43 -6.21 -0.83 -1.66
CA ALA A 43 -4.76 -0.75 -1.60
C ALA A 43 -4.31 0.36 -0.63
N PRO A 44 -3.19 0.20 0.10
CA PRO A 44 -2.30 -0.95 0.09
C PRO A 44 -2.55 -1.93 1.26
N HIS A 45 -3.81 -2.14 1.67
CA HIS A 45 -4.15 -3.12 2.70
C HIS A 45 -3.81 -4.55 2.23
N ASP A 46 -3.49 -5.43 3.17
CA ASP A 46 -3.26 -6.84 2.91
C ASP A 46 -4.56 -7.57 2.50
N PRO A 47 -4.47 -8.70 1.77
CA PRO A 47 -3.25 -9.36 1.29
C PRO A 47 -2.48 -8.53 0.28
N LEU A 48 -1.16 -8.42 0.47
CA LEU A 48 -0.33 -7.61 -0.43
C LEU A 48 -0.20 -8.30 -1.79
N GLN A 49 -0.81 -7.69 -2.80
CA GLN A 49 -0.86 -8.22 -4.16
C GLN A 49 -0.79 -7.08 -5.18
N ALA A 50 0.03 -7.25 -6.22
CA ALA A 50 0.17 -6.28 -7.30
C ALA A 50 0.48 -7.00 -8.62
N PRO A 51 0.12 -6.43 -9.79
CA PRO A 51 0.50 -7.04 -11.07
C PRO A 51 2.02 -7.11 -11.22
N ASP A 52 2.53 -8.17 -11.85
CA ASP A 52 3.96 -8.44 -11.99
C ASP A 52 4.73 -7.27 -12.63
N GLU A 53 4.11 -6.58 -13.58
CA GLU A 53 4.69 -5.40 -14.22
C GLU A 53 4.98 -4.27 -13.21
N TRP A 54 4.16 -4.11 -12.17
CA TRP A 54 4.36 -3.12 -11.11
C TRP A 54 5.41 -3.59 -10.12
N ILE A 55 5.37 -4.86 -9.70
CA ILE A 55 6.36 -5.45 -8.79
C ILE A 55 7.77 -5.33 -9.38
N SER A 56 7.92 -5.57 -10.69
CA SER A 56 9.22 -5.54 -11.38
C SER A 56 9.92 -4.18 -11.31
N ARG A 57 9.18 -3.08 -11.16
CA ARG A 57 9.73 -1.71 -11.04
C ARG A 57 10.50 -1.47 -9.74
N PHE A 58 10.25 -2.31 -8.73
CA PHE A 58 10.88 -2.24 -7.42
C PHE A 58 11.96 -3.30 -7.24
N LYS A 59 12.38 -3.99 -8.32
CA LYS A 59 13.41 -5.03 -8.25
C LYS A 59 14.66 -4.53 -7.53
N SER A 60 15.11 -5.30 -6.54
CA SER A 60 16.27 -5.01 -5.69
C SER A 60 16.20 -3.75 -4.84
N GLN A 61 15.06 -3.04 -4.84
CA GLN A 61 14.80 -2.06 -3.80
C GLN A 61 14.54 -2.77 -2.48
N TYR A 62 14.84 -2.08 -1.38
CA TYR A 62 14.61 -2.55 -0.01
C TYR A 62 15.55 -3.68 0.46
N GLU A 63 16.47 -4.16 -0.37
CA GLU A 63 17.52 -5.12 0.01
C GLU A 63 18.56 -4.50 0.97
N GLN A 64 18.62 -3.16 1.06
CA GLN A 64 19.48 -2.43 1.99
C GLN A 64 19.01 -2.45 3.46
N GLY A 65 17.86 -3.09 3.73
CA GLY A 65 17.33 -3.31 5.06
C GLY A 65 16.55 -2.16 5.69
N TYR A 66 15.82 -2.49 6.76
CA TYR A 66 14.87 -1.62 7.45
C TYR A 66 15.48 -0.27 7.85
N ALA A 67 16.60 -0.28 8.57
CA ALA A 67 17.17 0.91 9.17
C ALA A 67 17.67 1.91 8.12
N ASN A 68 18.25 1.42 7.02
CA ASN A 68 18.72 2.28 5.94
C ASN A 68 17.53 2.99 5.26
N VAL A 69 16.46 2.25 4.96
CA VAL A 69 15.23 2.82 4.39
C VAL A 69 14.58 3.83 5.35
N TYR A 70 14.52 3.53 6.65
CA TYR A 70 14.01 4.46 7.66
C TYR A 70 14.84 5.76 7.70
N ARG A 71 16.17 5.66 7.74
CA ARG A 71 17.07 6.83 7.68
C ARG A 71 16.86 7.66 6.42
N GLN A 72 16.67 7.03 5.27
CA GLN A 72 16.36 7.72 4.01
C GLN A 72 15.02 8.47 4.08
N ARG A 73 13.98 7.86 4.66
CA ARG A 73 12.67 8.51 4.86
C ARG A 73 12.76 9.71 5.79
N ILE A 74 13.42 9.56 6.94
CA ILE A 74 13.66 10.68 7.87
C ILE A 74 14.42 11.83 7.18
N ALA A 75 15.50 11.52 6.48
CA ALA A 75 16.29 12.52 5.76
C ALA A 75 15.45 13.23 4.69
N ARG A 76 14.60 12.50 3.96
CA ARG A 76 13.70 13.07 2.95
C ARG A 76 12.63 13.97 3.59
N LEU A 77 12.03 13.56 4.69
CA LEU A 77 11.03 14.34 5.42
C LEU A 77 11.63 15.64 5.97
N LYS A 78 12.85 15.60 6.51
CA LYS A 78 13.60 16.82 6.91
C LYS A 78 13.87 17.73 5.71
N LYS A 79 14.37 17.17 4.61
CA LYS A 79 14.63 17.94 3.37
C LYS A 79 13.37 18.59 2.79
N LEU A 80 12.20 18.00 3.00
CA LEU A 80 10.90 18.53 2.56
C LEU A 80 10.29 19.54 3.55
N GLY A 81 10.89 19.73 4.73
CA GLY A 81 10.39 20.65 5.76
C GLY A 81 9.24 20.08 6.60
N PHE A 82 8.94 18.78 6.51
CA PHE A 82 7.90 18.14 7.33
C PHE A 82 8.39 17.80 8.75
N LEU A 83 9.70 17.62 8.92
CA LEU A 83 10.32 17.34 10.21
C LEU A 83 11.38 18.37 10.53
N ARG A 84 11.47 18.73 11.81
CA ARG A 84 12.58 19.51 12.35
C ARG A 84 13.85 18.66 12.42
N ASP A 85 15.01 19.30 12.33
CA ASP A 85 16.29 18.59 12.41
C ASP A 85 16.55 17.96 13.77
N ASP A 86 16.04 18.57 14.85
CA ASP A 86 16.20 18.18 16.24
C ASP A 86 15.06 17.31 16.78
N ILE A 87 14.17 16.81 15.91
CA ILE A 87 13.06 15.96 16.35
C ILE A 87 13.58 14.69 17.04
N PRO A 88 13.10 14.35 18.25
CA PRO A 88 13.44 13.09 18.88
C PRO A 88 12.87 11.93 18.06
N LEU A 89 13.72 10.95 17.74
CA LEU A 89 13.32 9.73 17.03
C LEU A 89 13.14 8.59 18.04
N PRO A 90 12.19 7.67 17.81
CA PRO A 90 12.04 6.49 18.64
C PRO A 90 13.29 5.60 18.54
N GLY A 91 13.66 4.95 19.65
CA GLY A 91 14.70 3.91 19.63
C GLY A 91 14.15 2.66 18.96
N LEU A 92 14.41 2.49 17.66
CA LEU A 92 14.03 1.29 16.92
C LEU A 92 15.24 0.40 16.69
N GLU A 93 15.12 -0.89 16.95
CA GLU A 93 16.19 -1.89 16.80
C GLU A 93 16.29 -2.41 15.35
N LEU A 94 15.93 -1.61 14.35
CA LEU A 94 15.76 -2.04 12.95
C LEU A 94 17.01 -2.71 12.34
N ASP A 95 18.22 -2.24 12.70
CA ASP A 95 19.47 -2.85 12.24
C ASP A 95 19.66 -4.25 12.86
N LYS A 96 19.36 -4.41 14.15
CA LYS A 96 19.44 -5.68 14.87
C LYS A 96 18.42 -6.69 14.31
N GLU A 97 17.18 -6.27 14.09
CA GLU A 97 16.13 -7.13 13.54
C GLU A 97 16.47 -7.58 12.11
N TRP A 98 17.05 -6.70 11.29
CA TRP A 98 17.52 -7.07 9.96
C TRP A 98 18.68 -8.07 9.99
N GLN A 99 19.67 -7.85 10.86
CA GLN A 99 20.87 -8.68 10.97
C GLN A 99 20.60 -10.07 11.59
N ALA A 100 19.52 -10.20 12.36
CA ALA A 100 19.10 -11.48 12.93
C ALA A 100 18.52 -12.46 11.89
N MET A 101 18.11 -11.96 10.72
CA MET A 101 17.55 -12.77 9.62
C MET A 101 18.63 -13.45 8.78
N THR A 102 18.32 -14.63 8.24
CA THR A 102 19.13 -15.26 7.18
C THR A 102 19.06 -14.45 5.88
N PRO A 103 20.03 -14.61 4.96
CA PRO A 103 19.98 -13.95 3.64
C PRO A 103 18.67 -14.22 2.88
N GLU A 104 18.11 -15.44 2.99
CA GLU A 104 16.85 -15.82 2.35
C GLU A 104 15.66 -15.07 2.95
N GLN A 105 15.64 -14.92 4.28
CA GLN A 105 14.62 -14.15 5.00
C GLN A 105 14.68 -12.66 4.66
N GLN A 106 15.89 -12.08 4.62
CA GLN A 106 16.12 -10.69 4.19
C GLN A 106 15.60 -10.45 2.77
N LYS A 107 15.93 -11.36 1.84
CA LYS A 107 15.45 -11.30 0.46
C LYS A 107 13.92 -11.42 0.38
N TYR A 108 13.32 -12.30 1.18
CA TYR A 108 11.88 -12.48 1.26
C TYR A 108 11.17 -11.20 1.73
N THR A 109 11.57 -10.67 2.89
CA THR A 109 10.93 -9.46 3.45
C THR A 109 11.18 -8.22 2.57
N ALA A 110 12.34 -8.11 1.90
CA ALA A 110 12.57 -7.06 0.92
C ALA A 110 11.53 -7.15 -0.22
N LYS A 111 11.30 -8.34 -0.76
CA LYS A 111 10.30 -8.53 -1.82
C LYS A 111 8.88 -8.26 -1.34
N VAL A 112 8.54 -8.58 -0.10
CA VAL A 112 7.25 -8.18 0.49
C VAL A 112 7.06 -6.65 0.44
N MET A 113 8.10 -5.88 0.78
CA MET A 113 8.06 -4.41 0.66
C MET A 113 8.02 -3.91 -0.79
N GLN A 114 8.66 -4.63 -1.73
CA GLN A 114 8.56 -4.34 -3.16
C GLN A 114 7.11 -4.50 -3.66
N VAL A 115 6.40 -5.53 -3.21
CA VAL A 115 4.97 -5.73 -3.52
C VAL A 115 4.13 -4.60 -2.92
N TYR A 116 4.35 -4.24 -1.65
CA TYR A 116 3.66 -3.11 -1.02
C TYR A 116 3.86 -1.79 -1.80
N ALA A 117 5.11 -1.49 -2.18
CA ALA A 117 5.43 -0.30 -2.97
C ALA A 117 4.79 -0.34 -4.36
N ALA A 118 4.68 -1.52 -4.97
CA ALA A 118 3.99 -1.73 -6.24
C ALA A 118 2.49 -1.47 -6.15
N MET A 119 1.83 -1.86 -5.04
CA MET A 119 0.42 -1.54 -4.80
C MET A 119 0.19 -0.03 -4.76
N ILE A 120 1.04 0.70 -4.01
CA ILE A 120 0.96 2.16 -3.92
C ILE A 120 1.19 2.80 -5.29
N ALA A 121 2.20 2.34 -6.03
CA ALA A 121 2.51 2.89 -7.35
C ALA A 121 1.38 2.64 -8.36
N ASN A 122 0.75 1.47 -8.33
CA ASN A 122 -0.42 1.21 -9.17
C ASN A 122 -1.60 2.11 -8.75
N MET A 123 -1.90 2.22 -7.45
CA MET A 123 -2.94 3.11 -6.93
C MET A 123 -2.73 4.57 -7.37
N ASP A 124 -1.50 5.09 -7.24
CA ASP A 124 -1.14 6.44 -7.69
C ASP A 124 -1.36 6.62 -9.20
N ALA A 125 -0.95 5.64 -10.01
CA ALA A 125 -1.22 5.67 -11.44
C ALA A 125 -2.73 5.67 -11.75
N GLN A 126 -3.53 4.93 -10.99
CA GLN A 126 -4.99 4.93 -11.11
C GLN A 126 -5.59 6.28 -10.72
N ILE A 127 -5.11 6.93 -9.65
CA ILE A 127 -5.46 8.32 -9.31
C ILE A 127 -5.13 9.26 -10.48
N GLY A 128 -3.98 9.07 -11.12
CA GLY A 128 -3.59 9.79 -12.34
C GLY A 128 -4.63 9.69 -13.46
N THR A 129 -5.23 8.50 -13.67
CA THR A 129 -6.32 8.33 -14.66
C THR A 129 -7.56 9.15 -14.31
N VAL A 130 -7.88 9.28 -13.02
CA VAL A 130 -9.02 10.09 -12.54
C VAL A 130 -8.76 11.57 -12.77
N ILE A 131 -7.57 12.04 -12.45
CA ILE A 131 -7.15 13.42 -12.72
C ILE A 131 -7.23 13.71 -14.23
N GLU A 132 -6.82 12.77 -15.07
CA GLU A 132 -6.90 12.92 -16.52
C GLU A 132 -8.36 12.96 -17.02
N THR A 133 -9.23 12.13 -16.47
CA THR A 133 -10.67 12.17 -16.77
C THR A 133 -11.30 13.51 -16.38
N LEU A 134 -10.93 14.08 -15.23
CA LEU A 134 -11.37 15.41 -14.81
C LEU A 134 -10.92 16.49 -15.80
N LYS A 135 -9.69 16.41 -16.35
CA LYS A 135 -9.22 17.34 -17.39
C LYS A 135 -10.00 17.18 -18.69
N LYS A 136 -10.17 15.94 -19.18
CA LYS A 136 -10.91 15.63 -20.42
C LYS A 136 -12.37 16.07 -20.37
N THR A 137 -12.99 16.01 -19.20
CA THR A 137 -14.36 16.46 -18.97
C THR A 137 -14.47 17.96 -18.63
N GLY A 138 -13.35 18.69 -18.60
CA GLY A 138 -13.32 20.13 -18.33
C GLY A 138 -13.70 20.51 -16.90
N ARG A 139 -13.39 19.63 -15.93
CA ARG A 139 -13.71 19.75 -14.49
C ARG A 139 -12.50 20.01 -13.60
N ASP A 140 -11.29 19.85 -14.11
CA ASP A 140 -10.04 19.94 -13.34
C ASP A 140 -9.84 21.28 -12.62
N LYS A 141 -10.35 22.39 -13.18
CA LYS A 141 -10.23 23.72 -12.58
C LYS A 141 -11.24 24.05 -11.49
N ASN A 142 -12.28 23.23 -11.33
CA ASN A 142 -13.35 23.43 -10.34
C ASN A 142 -13.60 22.17 -9.51
N THR A 143 -12.51 21.47 -9.15
CA THR A 143 -12.56 20.28 -8.32
C THR A 143 -11.67 20.48 -7.10
N ILE A 144 -12.22 20.22 -5.91
CA ILE A 144 -11.43 20.10 -4.68
C ILE A 144 -11.06 18.62 -4.54
N LEU A 145 -9.76 18.33 -4.54
CA LEU A 145 -9.24 16.98 -4.34
C LEU A 145 -8.71 16.86 -2.91
N VAL A 146 -9.23 15.87 -2.19
CA VAL A 146 -8.74 15.49 -0.86
C VAL A 146 -8.23 14.06 -0.94
N PHE A 147 -6.99 13.85 -0.49
CA PHE A 147 -6.37 12.54 -0.39
C PHE A 147 -5.95 12.31 1.06
N LEU A 148 -6.33 11.16 1.62
CA LEU A 148 -6.02 10.76 2.98
C LEU A 148 -5.89 9.23 3.05
N SER A 149 -5.12 8.76 4.04
CA SER A 149 -5.21 7.39 4.52
C SER A 149 -6.38 7.29 5.49
N ASP A 150 -7.00 6.11 5.59
CA ASP A 150 -8.07 5.84 6.55
C ASP A 150 -7.53 5.62 7.97
N ASN A 151 -6.30 5.11 8.08
CA ASN A 151 -5.57 4.96 9.32
C ASN A 151 -4.04 5.01 9.16
N GLY A 152 -3.37 4.83 10.30
CA GLY A 152 -1.96 4.49 10.41
C GLY A 152 -1.57 3.19 9.70
N VAL A 153 -0.28 2.88 9.76
CA VAL A 153 0.33 1.75 9.04
C VAL A 153 -0.10 0.41 9.66
N ASN A 154 -0.44 -0.64 8.88
CA ASN A 154 -0.84 -1.95 9.42
C ASN A 154 0.38 -2.79 9.85
N PRO A 155 0.65 -3.04 11.14
CA PRO A 155 1.88 -3.74 11.56
C PRO A 155 1.81 -5.26 11.40
N ALA A 156 0.73 -5.80 10.82
CA ALA A 156 0.53 -7.22 10.76
C ALA A 156 1.61 -7.96 9.94
N GLU A 157 2.14 -9.04 10.49
CA GLU A 157 2.62 -10.24 9.83
C GLU A 157 1.48 -11.12 9.26
N GLY A 158 1.76 -11.89 8.21
CA GLY A 158 0.74 -12.64 7.45
C GLY A 158 -0.12 -13.61 8.29
N PHE A 159 0.35 -14.09 9.44
CA PHE A 159 -0.36 -15.03 10.32
C PHE A 159 -1.15 -14.38 11.46
N HIS A 160 -1.26 -13.04 11.55
CA HIS A 160 -2.04 -12.42 12.62
C HIS A 160 -3.54 -12.68 12.55
N TYR A 161 -4.05 -13.09 11.39
CA TYR A 161 -5.46 -13.45 11.25
C TYR A 161 -5.64 -14.85 11.80
N GLU A 162 -6.17 -14.96 13.02
CA GLU A 162 -6.51 -16.25 13.64
C GLU A 162 -7.34 -17.09 12.66
N SER A 163 -6.80 -18.24 12.27
CA SER A 163 -7.46 -19.16 11.35
C SER A 163 -6.88 -20.57 11.51
N GLU A 164 -7.63 -21.57 11.05
CA GLU A 164 -7.20 -22.97 11.09
C GLU A 164 -5.98 -23.19 10.19
N PRO A 165 -5.02 -24.07 10.56
CA PRO A 165 -3.85 -24.36 9.72
C PRO A 165 -4.21 -24.76 8.28
N ASP A 166 -5.35 -25.42 8.07
CA ASP A 166 -5.83 -25.81 6.74
C ASP A 166 -6.24 -24.63 5.87
N PHE A 167 -6.70 -23.51 6.47
CA PHE A 167 -6.97 -22.28 5.75
C PHE A 167 -5.70 -21.76 5.08
N TRP A 168 -4.56 -21.80 5.78
CA TRP A 168 -3.31 -21.26 5.26
C TRP A 168 -2.68 -22.10 4.14
N LYS A 169 -2.99 -23.40 4.07
CA LYS A 169 -2.46 -24.31 3.04
C LYS A 169 -2.93 -23.97 1.61
N GLN A 170 -3.97 -23.16 1.46
CA GLN A 170 -4.49 -22.77 0.14
C GLN A 170 -3.63 -21.69 -0.55
N PHE A 171 -2.74 -21.02 0.19
CA PHE A 171 -1.92 -19.93 -0.34
C PHE A 171 -0.50 -20.38 -0.65
N ASP A 172 0.03 -19.94 -1.79
CA ASP A 172 1.43 -20.12 -2.15
C ASP A 172 2.21 -18.85 -1.81
N ASN A 173 2.84 -18.88 -0.63
CA ASN A 173 3.63 -17.77 -0.10
C ASN A 173 5.14 -17.95 -0.33
N ARG A 174 5.56 -18.78 -1.29
CA ARG A 174 6.98 -18.90 -1.68
C ARG A 174 7.49 -17.62 -2.33
N TYR A 175 8.79 -17.36 -2.22
CA TYR A 175 9.46 -16.15 -2.73
C TYR A 175 9.12 -15.84 -4.19
N GLU A 176 9.01 -16.89 -5.01
CA GLU A 176 8.71 -16.77 -6.42
C GLU A 176 7.29 -16.26 -6.64
N ASN A 177 6.35 -16.56 -5.74
CA ASN A 177 4.91 -16.35 -5.91
C ASN A 177 4.30 -15.17 -5.14
N ILE A 178 4.94 -14.71 -4.06
CA ILE A 178 4.41 -13.59 -3.26
C ILE A 178 4.09 -12.35 -4.10
N GLY A 179 2.92 -11.77 -3.84
CA GLY A 179 2.36 -10.65 -4.58
C GLY A 179 1.35 -11.02 -5.66
N ARG A 180 1.17 -12.32 -5.96
CA ARG A 180 0.17 -12.81 -6.93
C ARG A 180 -1.13 -13.25 -6.25
N LYS A 181 -2.16 -13.46 -7.09
CA LYS A 181 -3.57 -13.74 -6.70
C LYS A 181 -3.77 -14.86 -5.67
N ASN A 182 -2.90 -15.87 -5.63
CA ASN A 182 -2.96 -17.00 -4.69
C ASN A 182 -1.93 -16.90 -3.55
N SER A 183 -1.36 -15.73 -3.30
CA SER A 183 -0.54 -15.46 -2.12
C SER A 183 -1.32 -14.61 -1.11
N PHE A 184 -1.04 -14.79 0.18
CA PHE A 184 -1.59 -13.98 1.26
C PHE A 184 -0.46 -13.60 2.21
N ILE A 185 -0.02 -12.35 2.15
CA ILE A 185 1.08 -11.82 2.95
C ILE A 185 0.78 -10.40 3.44
N SER A 186 1.43 -10.06 4.54
CA SER A 186 1.47 -8.72 5.17
C SER A 186 2.94 -8.41 5.48
N TYR A 187 3.34 -7.14 5.59
CA TYR A 187 4.77 -6.79 5.62
C TYR A 187 5.43 -6.79 7.00
N GLY A 188 4.68 -7.06 8.07
CA GLY A 188 5.17 -7.13 9.43
C GLY A 188 5.50 -5.78 10.09
N PRO A 189 5.85 -5.83 11.39
CA PRO A 189 5.99 -4.65 12.23
C PRO A 189 7.20 -3.78 11.86
N HIS A 190 8.28 -4.37 11.34
CA HIS A 190 9.49 -3.62 11.04
C HIS A 190 9.36 -2.78 9.77
N TRP A 191 8.71 -3.29 8.71
CA TRP A 191 8.36 -2.42 7.57
C TRP A 191 7.27 -1.41 7.94
N ALA A 192 6.41 -1.75 8.90
CA ALA A 192 5.44 -0.80 9.43
C ALA A 192 6.13 0.38 10.14
N ASP A 193 7.10 0.10 11.02
CA ASP A 193 7.95 1.12 11.67
C ASP A 193 8.64 2.01 10.64
N VAL A 194 9.16 1.40 9.58
CA VAL A 194 9.83 2.11 8.48
C VAL A 194 8.84 3.02 7.73
N SER A 195 7.59 2.59 7.55
CA SER A 195 6.54 3.33 6.82
C SER A 195 5.84 4.38 7.64
N ASN A 196 5.90 4.24 8.96
CA ASN A 196 5.30 5.17 9.90
C ASN A 196 6.27 6.26 10.36
N ALA A 197 7.39 6.45 9.67
CA ALA A 197 8.41 7.42 10.03
C ALA A 197 7.82 8.84 10.18
N PRO A 198 8.11 9.57 11.28
CA PRO A 198 9.07 9.23 12.33
C PRO A 198 8.49 8.39 13.48
N TYR A 199 7.17 8.22 13.57
CA TYR A 199 6.43 7.72 14.73
C TYR A 199 6.35 6.19 14.84
N GLY A 200 7.45 5.48 14.58
CA GLY A 200 7.51 4.03 14.76
C GLY A 200 6.92 3.56 16.11
N ARG A 201 6.47 2.31 16.16
CA ARG A 201 5.72 1.61 17.23
C ARG A 201 4.24 1.97 17.35
N TYR A 202 3.83 3.18 16.98
CA TYR A 202 2.44 3.62 17.08
C TYR A 202 1.74 3.42 15.75
N HIS A 203 1.21 2.22 15.51
CA HIS A 203 0.61 1.82 14.23
C HIS A 203 -0.92 1.84 14.27
N LYS A 204 -1.57 1.46 13.17
CA LYS A 204 -3.02 1.14 13.14
C LYS A 204 -3.40 0.38 14.41
N THR A 205 -4.54 0.75 15.01
CA THR A 205 -5.06 0.26 16.31
C THR A 205 -4.42 0.86 17.57
N THR A 206 -3.51 1.84 17.44
CA THR A 206 -2.98 2.60 18.57
C THR A 206 -3.47 4.05 18.56
N SER A 207 -3.63 4.67 19.73
CA SER A 207 -3.98 6.10 19.83
C SER A 207 -2.77 7.04 19.69
N GLY A 208 -1.62 6.52 19.23
CA GLY A 208 -0.42 7.32 19.00
C GLY A 208 -0.42 7.98 17.62
N GLN A 209 0.55 8.88 17.38
CA GLN A 209 0.60 9.73 16.17
C GLN A 209 0.66 8.98 14.84
N GLY A 210 1.03 7.70 14.84
CA GLY A 210 1.03 6.89 13.62
C GLY A 210 -0.10 5.87 13.53
N GLY A 211 -1.14 6.00 14.37
CA GLY A 211 -2.16 4.97 14.56
C GLY A 211 -3.62 5.35 14.35
N ASN A 212 -3.91 6.63 14.04
CA ASN A 212 -5.26 7.15 13.71
C ASN A 212 -6.07 6.16 12.89
#